data_AF-A0A7C6UVZ9-F1
#
_entry.id   AF-A0A7C6UVZ9-F1
#
_cell.length_a   1.000
_cell.length_b   1.000
_cell.length_c   1.000
_cell.angle_alpha   90.00
_cell.angle_beta   90.00
_cell.angle_gamma   90.00
#
_symmetry.space_group_name_H-M   'P 1'
#
loop_
_entity.id
_entity.type
_entity.pdbx_description
1 polymer ?
#
loop_
_entity_poly.entity_id
_entity_poly.type
_entity_poly.pdbx_seq_one_letter_code
_entity_poly.pdbx_strand_id
1 'polypeptide(L)'
;MSDYKNSKWASEILKLQNEEGSWGYFHTLGKQGKTPITTEQALRRLLILGYNINDEPIQRCVSYMNDCLLGKKQIPDRREKLHDWDIITKLILSTWIRKFTKDCYAANKIADIWTDIISYAFVDEVYNHDKYVEAYENAFGIKPKGGRLVDFVNFYQISLISDCLDERTESVVIDYILSHNSGIYYIYESRLSVLPETFEGKKASRYIGAIELLAEYKKSRSKLNFVIKWLNENKNENGKWDMGKTANDKIYFPLSNSWRQISTREADCTYRIEKLIRKISTG
;
A
#
# COMPACT_ATOMS: atom_id res chain seq x y z
N MET A 1 12.39 -4.31 19.07
CA MET A 1 11.19 -4.38 18.19
C MET A 1 10.54 -5.72 18.44
N SER A 2 9.25 -5.77 18.77
CA SER A 2 8.52 -7.04 18.69
C SER A 2 8.40 -7.39 17.21
N ASP A 3 8.96 -8.52 16.80
CA ASP A 3 8.87 -9.03 15.45
C ASP A 3 7.75 -10.09 15.41
N TYR A 4 6.71 -9.84 14.62
CA TYR A 4 5.55 -10.72 14.50
C TYR A 4 5.74 -11.81 13.44
N LYS A 5 6.95 -11.96 12.89
CA LYS A 5 7.33 -13.01 11.93
C LYS A 5 7.06 -14.43 12.43
N ASN A 6 7.17 -14.67 13.74
CA ASN A 6 6.92 -15.98 14.36
C ASN A 6 5.46 -16.19 14.80
N SER A 7 4.56 -15.28 14.43
CA SER A 7 3.13 -15.43 14.72
C SER A 7 2.52 -16.60 13.95
N LYS A 8 1.43 -17.15 14.47
CA LYS A 8 0.64 -18.17 13.76
C LYS A 8 0.14 -17.66 12.42
N TRP A 9 -0.14 -16.37 12.30
CA TRP A 9 -0.62 -15.73 11.08
C TRP A 9 0.43 -15.78 9.98
N ALA A 10 1.70 -15.53 10.32
CA ALA A 10 2.80 -15.67 9.38
C ALA A 10 2.97 -17.14 8.98
N SER A 11 3.00 -18.05 9.97
CA SER A 11 3.16 -19.50 9.70
C SER A 11 2.07 -20.05 8.77
N GLU A 12 0.81 -19.66 8.96
CA GLU A 12 -0.31 -20.06 8.10
C GLU A 12 -0.13 -19.59 6.66
N ILE A 13 0.36 -18.37 6.43
CA ILE A 13 0.62 -17.84 5.08
C ILE A 13 1.82 -18.55 4.45
N LEU A 14 2.92 -18.69 5.18
CA LEU A 14 4.16 -19.29 4.64
C LEU A 14 3.95 -20.73 4.15
N LYS A 15 3.14 -21.52 4.85
CA LYS A 15 2.81 -22.91 4.46
C LYS A 15 2.11 -23.02 3.10
N LEU A 16 1.55 -21.92 2.60
CA LEU A 16 0.78 -21.88 1.36
C LEU A 16 1.62 -21.41 0.16
N GLN A 17 2.89 -21.03 0.37
CA GLN A 17 3.76 -20.59 -0.72
C GLN A 17 4.12 -21.80 -1.60
N ASN A 18 3.92 -21.67 -2.91
CA ASN A 18 4.25 -22.71 -3.86
C ASN A 18 5.76 -22.73 -4.20
N GLU A 19 6.19 -23.71 -4.99
CA GLU A 19 7.59 -23.87 -5.42
C GLU A 19 8.11 -22.67 -6.21
N GLU A 20 7.23 -22.02 -6.98
CA GLU A 20 7.54 -20.80 -7.74
C GLU A 20 7.70 -19.54 -6.86
N GLY A 21 7.35 -19.61 -5.57
CA GLY A 21 7.48 -18.50 -4.64
C GLY A 21 6.25 -17.58 -4.52
N SER A 22 5.13 -17.92 -5.18
CA SER A 22 3.87 -17.17 -5.07
C SER A 22 2.84 -17.90 -4.20
N TRP A 23 1.66 -17.30 -3.99
CA TRP A 23 0.55 -17.90 -3.24
C TRP A 23 -0.67 -18.20 -4.12
N GLY A 24 -0.48 -18.32 -5.44
CA GLY A 24 -1.55 -18.53 -6.42
C GLY A 24 -1.89 -17.25 -7.17
N TYR A 25 -3.19 -16.99 -7.38
CA TYR A 25 -3.65 -15.76 -8.03
C TYR A 25 -3.03 -14.53 -7.39
N PHE A 26 -2.64 -13.57 -8.21
CA PHE A 26 -1.90 -12.42 -7.78
C PHE A 26 -2.84 -11.37 -7.19
N HIS A 27 -3.85 -10.93 -7.94
CA HIS A 27 -4.63 -9.74 -7.58
C HIS A 27 -5.86 -10.06 -6.72
N THR A 28 -6.19 -9.13 -5.81
CA THR A 28 -7.27 -9.22 -4.81
C THR A 28 -8.68 -9.50 -5.37
N LEU A 29 -8.90 -9.34 -6.68
CA LEU A 29 -10.19 -9.59 -7.35
C LEU A 29 -10.27 -10.94 -8.08
N GLY A 30 -9.17 -11.71 -8.11
CA GLY A 30 -9.22 -13.09 -8.57
C GLY A 30 -10.23 -13.88 -7.74
N LYS A 31 -11.14 -14.61 -8.39
CA LYS A 31 -12.03 -15.56 -7.70
C LYS A 31 -11.17 -16.40 -6.75
N GLN A 32 -11.63 -16.58 -5.51
CA GLN A 32 -11.15 -17.68 -4.67
C GLN A 32 -11.38 -18.97 -5.46
N GLY A 33 -10.34 -19.41 -6.15
CA GLY A 33 -10.30 -20.73 -6.78
C GLY A 33 -9.95 -21.75 -5.71
N LYS A 34 -8.93 -22.56 -5.98
CA LYS A 34 -8.42 -23.56 -5.04
C LYS A 34 -7.49 -22.97 -3.96
N THR A 35 -7.14 -21.68 -4.03
CA THR A 35 -6.15 -21.07 -3.14
C THR A 35 -6.81 -20.20 -2.05
N PRO A 36 -6.41 -20.36 -0.78
CA PRO A 36 -7.05 -19.67 0.35
C PRO A 36 -6.64 -18.19 0.48
N ILE A 37 -5.58 -17.76 -0.19
CA ILE A 37 -5.06 -16.39 -0.19
C ILE A 37 -4.47 -16.06 -1.57
N THR A 38 -4.48 -14.78 -1.96
CA THR A 38 -3.76 -14.29 -3.14
C THR A 38 -2.33 -13.88 -2.80
N THR A 39 -1.45 -13.83 -3.79
CA THR A 39 -0.07 -13.35 -3.62
C THR A 39 -0.02 -11.94 -3.05
N GLU A 40 -0.88 -11.04 -3.53
CA GLU A 40 -0.97 -9.68 -3.01
C GLU A 40 -1.41 -9.62 -1.53
N GLN A 41 -2.41 -10.42 -1.15
CA GLN A 41 -2.84 -10.50 0.25
C GLN A 41 -1.74 -11.06 1.15
N ALA A 42 -1.03 -12.09 0.70
CA ALA A 42 0.10 -12.67 1.41
C ALA A 42 1.23 -11.65 1.60
N LEU A 43 1.67 -10.98 0.53
CA LEU A 43 2.71 -9.94 0.59
C LEU A 43 2.32 -8.78 1.51
N ARG A 44 1.09 -8.27 1.39
CA ARG A 44 0.58 -7.20 2.26
C ARG A 44 0.65 -7.61 3.72
N ARG A 45 0.18 -8.82 4.02
CA ARG A 45 0.09 -9.32 5.37
C ARG A 45 1.46 -9.63 5.98
N LEU A 46 2.36 -10.24 5.22
CA LEU A 46 3.73 -10.50 5.64
C LEU A 46 4.50 -9.20 5.92
N LEU A 47 4.35 -8.19 5.05
CA LEU A 47 4.95 -6.86 5.28
C LEU A 47 4.50 -6.25 6.61
N ILE A 48 3.19 -6.33 6.92
CA ILE A 48 2.62 -5.84 8.18
C ILE A 48 3.17 -6.61 9.40
N LEU A 49 3.39 -7.92 9.25
CA LEU A 49 3.96 -8.78 10.28
C LEU A 49 5.47 -8.62 10.45
N GLY A 50 6.14 -7.80 9.63
CA GLY A 50 7.56 -7.46 9.77
C GLY A 50 8.48 -8.09 8.74
N TYR A 51 7.96 -8.88 7.79
CA TYR A 51 8.76 -9.46 6.72
C TYR A 51 9.32 -8.38 5.79
N ASN A 52 10.53 -8.60 5.29
CA ASN A 52 11.27 -7.73 4.40
C ASN A 52 12.10 -8.55 3.39
N ILE A 53 12.85 -7.87 2.52
CA ILE A 53 13.64 -8.53 1.46
C ILE A 53 14.72 -9.50 1.98
N ASN A 54 15.11 -9.43 3.25
CA ASN A 54 16.08 -10.39 3.81
C ASN A 54 15.45 -11.73 4.18
N ASP A 55 14.12 -11.85 4.13
CA ASP A 55 13.41 -13.09 4.41
C ASP A 55 13.25 -13.90 3.12
N GLU A 56 13.69 -15.16 3.14
CA GLU A 56 13.69 -16.07 1.98
C GLU A 56 12.33 -16.16 1.25
N PRO A 57 11.17 -16.25 1.95
CA PRO A 57 9.87 -16.28 1.27
C PRO A 57 9.59 -15.02 0.45
N ILE A 58 10.08 -13.85 0.91
CA ILE A 58 9.93 -12.58 0.18
C ILE A 58 10.88 -12.56 -1.01
N GLN A 59 12.12 -13.03 -0.86
CA GLN A 59 13.09 -13.09 -1.96
C GLN A 59 12.57 -13.93 -3.13
N ARG A 60 12.00 -15.10 -2.83
CA ARG A 60 11.40 -15.97 -3.86
C ARG A 60 10.25 -15.31 -4.58
N CYS A 61 9.34 -14.66 -3.86
CA CYS A 61 8.21 -13.96 -4.48
C CYS A 61 8.68 -12.77 -5.31
N VAL A 62 9.63 -11.98 -4.83
CA VAL A 62 10.22 -10.85 -5.57
C VAL A 62 10.91 -11.32 -6.85
N SER A 63 11.67 -12.42 -6.79
CA SER A 63 12.28 -13.04 -7.96
C SER A 63 11.23 -13.48 -8.99
N TYR A 64 10.17 -14.17 -8.54
CA TYR A 64 9.05 -14.56 -9.38
C TYR A 64 8.35 -13.37 -10.05
N MET A 65 8.04 -12.32 -9.28
CA MET A 65 7.43 -11.09 -9.81
C MET A 65 8.32 -10.41 -10.85
N ASN A 66 9.64 -10.39 -10.63
CA ASN A 66 10.59 -9.85 -11.60
C ASN A 66 10.65 -10.68 -12.89
N ASP A 67 10.63 -12.01 -12.80
CA ASP A 67 10.52 -12.88 -13.97
C ASP A 67 9.21 -12.65 -14.74
N CYS A 68 8.10 -12.42 -14.05
CA CYS A 68 6.84 -12.01 -14.68
C CYS A 68 6.96 -10.65 -15.37
N LEU A 69 7.61 -9.68 -14.73
CA LEU A 69 7.80 -8.34 -15.27
C LEU A 69 8.68 -8.34 -16.54
N LEU A 70 9.66 -9.25 -16.59
CA LEU A 70 10.54 -9.50 -17.74
C LEU A 70 9.90 -10.39 -18.82
N GLY A 71 8.67 -10.87 -18.61
CA GLY A 71 7.95 -11.74 -19.56
C GLY A 71 8.46 -13.18 -19.61
N LYS A 72 9.33 -13.60 -18.69
CA LYS A 72 9.83 -14.99 -18.58
C LYS A 72 8.79 -15.93 -17.99
N LYS A 73 7.92 -15.40 -17.13
CA LYS A 73 6.79 -16.10 -16.50
C LYS A 73 5.51 -15.28 -16.67
N GLN A 74 4.38 -15.89 -16.38
CA GLN A 74 3.09 -15.20 -16.34
C GLN A 74 2.42 -15.41 -14.98
N ILE A 75 1.71 -14.39 -14.51
CA ILE A 75 0.82 -14.54 -13.37
C ILE A 75 -0.36 -15.43 -13.77
N PRO A 76 -0.91 -16.24 -12.85
CA PRO A 76 -1.99 -17.17 -13.19
C PRO A 76 -3.35 -16.46 -13.39
N ASP A 77 -3.43 -15.16 -13.11
CA ASP A 77 -4.64 -14.36 -13.24
C ASP A 77 -5.14 -14.28 -14.69
N ARG A 78 -6.48 -14.33 -14.83
CA ARG A 78 -7.12 -14.18 -16.13
C ARG A 78 -6.97 -12.74 -16.62
N ARG A 79 -6.50 -12.59 -17.87
CA ARG A 79 -6.45 -11.29 -18.55
C ARG A 79 -7.83 -10.62 -18.58
N GLU A 80 -7.99 -9.52 -17.86
CA GLU A 80 -9.17 -8.64 -17.92
C GLU A 80 -9.23 -7.91 -19.28
N LYS A 81 -10.43 -7.72 -19.83
CA LYS A 81 -10.64 -7.03 -21.12
C LYS A 81 -10.87 -5.53 -21.01
N LEU A 82 -11.29 -5.04 -19.84
CA LEU A 82 -11.74 -3.66 -19.64
C LEU A 82 -10.57 -2.68 -19.49
N HIS A 83 -9.49 -3.14 -18.86
CA HIS A 83 -8.29 -2.38 -18.60
C HIS A 83 -7.16 -2.86 -19.51
N ASP A 84 -6.14 -2.03 -19.74
CA ASP A 84 -4.90 -2.52 -20.33
C ASP A 84 -4.21 -3.45 -19.33
N TRP A 85 -4.39 -4.75 -19.56
CA TRP A 85 -3.91 -5.80 -18.67
C TRP A 85 -2.40 -5.75 -18.47
N ASP A 86 -1.65 -5.43 -19.51
CA ASP A 86 -0.20 -5.45 -19.45
C ASP A 86 0.33 -4.25 -18.67
N ILE A 87 -0.27 -3.06 -18.84
CA ILE A 87 0.08 -1.88 -18.06
C ILE A 87 -0.27 -2.09 -16.57
N ILE A 88 -1.48 -2.58 -16.27
CA ILE A 88 -1.89 -2.85 -14.89
C ILE A 88 -1.00 -3.91 -14.24
N THR A 89 -0.71 -5.01 -14.94
CA THR A 89 0.13 -6.07 -14.39
C THR A 89 1.53 -5.55 -14.06
N LYS A 90 2.14 -4.78 -14.98
CA LYS A 90 3.46 -4.16 -14.75
C LYS A 90 3.43 -3.22 -13.55
N LEU A 91 2.39 -2.39 -13.41
CA LEU A 91 2.18 -1.48 -12.30
C LEU A 91 2.08 -2.23 -10.96
N ILE A 92 1.22 -3.26 -10.88
CA ILE A 92 1.01 -4.04 -9.65
C ILE A 92 2.31 -4.75 -9.22
N LEU A 93 2.96 -5.47 -10.15
CA LEU A 93 4.19 -6.20 -9.86
C LEU A 93 5.31 -5.26 -9.42
N SER A 94 5.52 -4.16 -10.15
CA SER A 94 6.56 -3.18 -9.82
C SER A 94 6.32 -2.52 -8.47
N THR A 95 5.05 -2.25 -8.14
CA THR A 95 4.67 -1.71 -6.83
C THR A 95 5.12 -2.68 -5.73
N TRP A 96 4.70 -3.94 -5.82
CA TRP A 96 5.00 -4.92 -4.77
C TRP A 96 6.50 -5.22 -4.66
N ILE A 97 7.22 -5.31 -5.77
CA ILE A 97 8.70 -5.41 -5.76
C ILE A 97 9.29 -4.21 -5.00
N ARG A 98 8.92 -2.97 -5.37
CA ARG A 98 9.50 -1.74 -4.78
C ARG A 98 9.12 -1.51 -3.32
N LYS A 99 8.06 -2.16 -2.81
CA LYS A 99 7.76 -2.17 -1.36
C LYS A 99 8.76 -3.00 -0.54
N PHE A 100 9.45 -3.96 -1.15
CA PHE A 100 10.45 -4.79 -0.47
C PHE A 100 11.88 -4.41 -0.82
N THR A 101 12.16 -4.00 -2.07
CA THR A 101 13.51 -3.64 -2.51
C THR A 101 13.50 -2.60 -3.63
N LYS A 102 14.49 -1.70 -3.60
CA LYS A 102 14.77 -0.76 -4.70
C LYS A 102 15.81 -1.30 -5.68
N ASP A 103 16.40 -2.45 -5.38
CA ASP A 103 17.36 -3.14 -6.23
C ASP A 103 16.64 -4.03 -7.26
N CYS A 104 15.83 -3.40 -8.12
CA CYS A 104 15.17 -4.06 -9.24
C CYS A 104 15.02 -3.09 -10.40
N TYR A 105 15.90 -3.20 -11.39
CA TYR A 105 15.94 -2.33 -12.56
C TYR A 105 14.61 -2.31 -13.33
N ALA A 106 13.98 -3.46 -13.56
CA ALA A 106 12.74 -3.54 -14.30
C ALA A 106 11.58 -2.83 -13.58
N ALA A 107 11.49 -2.97 -12.25
CA ALA A 107 10.48 -2.28 -11.46
C ALA A 107 10.73 -0.76 -11.38
N ASN A 108 12.00 -0.35 -11.31
CA ASN A 108 12.38 1.06 -11.30
C ASN A 108 12.02 1.76 -12.62
N LYS A 109 12.21 1.11 -13.77
CA LYS A 109 11.73 1.65 -15.06
C LYS A 109 10.24 1.98 -15.07
N ILE A 110 9.42 1.11 -14.48
CA ILE A 110 7.97 1.36 -14.38
C ILE A 110 7.71 2.52 -13.42
N ALA A 111 8.47 2.63 -12.33
CA ALA A 111 8.37 3.77 -11.43
C ALA A 111 8.73 5.09 -12.11
N ASP A 112 9.80 5.12 -12.92
CA ASP A 112 10.23 6.31 -13.64
C ASP A 112 9.11 6.79 -14.58
N ILE A 113 8.52 5.88 -15.37
CA ILE A 113 7.39 6.19 -16.26
C ILE A 113 6.23 6.84 -15.49
N TRP A 114 5.82 6.23 -14.37
CA TRP A 114 4.71 6.78 -13.57
C TRP A 114 5.07 8.08 -12.86
N THR A 115 6.34 8.26 -12.50
CA THR A 115 6.88 9.49 -11.93
C THR A 115 6.79 10.62 -12.95
N ASP A 116 7.17 10.37 -14.21
CA ASP A 116 7.09 11.35 -15.29
C ASP A 116 5.63 11.75 -15.57
N ILE A 117 4.72 10.77 -15.65
CA ILE A 117 3.28 11.01 -15.88
C ILE A 117 2.71 11.90 -14.76
N ILE A 118 2.97 11.54 -13.50
CA ILE A 118 2.41 12.26 -12.35
C ILE A 118 3.08 13.63 -12.23
N SER A 119 4.40 13.74 -12.42
CA SER A 119 5.09 15.03 -12.35
C SER A 119 4.58 16.01 -13.41
N TYR A 120 4.35 15.54 -14.64
CA TYR A 120 3.81 16.38 -15.72
C TYR A 120 2.37 16.82 -15.44
N ALA A 121 1.55 15.98 -14.80
CA ALA A 121 0.20 16.34 -14.37
C ALA A 121 0.19 17.47 -13.31
N PHE A 122 1.31 17.72 -12.64
CA PHE A 122 1.48 18.75 -11.61
C PHE A 122 2.48 19.85 -12.01
N VAL A 123 2.84 19.96 -13.30
CA VAL A 123 3.84 20.94 -13.76
C VAL A 123 3.44 22.40 -13.47
N ASP A 124 2.14 22.68 -13.37
CA ASP A 124 1.59 24.00 -13.00
C ASP A 124 1.29 24.12 -11.50
N GLU A 125 1.86 23.24 -10.66
CA GLU A 125 1.63 23.13 -9.21
C GLU A 125 0.21 22.74 -8.78
N VAL A 126 -0.69 22.54 -9.73
CA VAL A 126 -2.04 22.01 -9.52
C VAL A 126 -2.26 20.82 -10.43
N TYR A 127 -3.03 19.84 -9.95
CA TYR A 127 -3.36 18.68 -10.76
C TYR A 127 -4.14 19.10 -12.01
N ASN A 128 -3.61 18.72 -13.17
CA ASN A 128 -4.25 18.89 -14.46
C ASN A 128 -4.50 17.51 -15.10
N HIS A 129 -5.77 17.15 -15.23
CA HIS A 129 -6.15 15.84 -15.78
C HIS A 129 -5.82 15.69 -17.27
N ASP A 130 -5.91 16.77 -18.06
CA ASP A 130 -5.58 16.71 -19.48
C ASP A 130 -4.08 16.45 -19.68
N LYS A 131 -3.23 17.08 -18.85
CA LYS A 131 -1.78 16.80 -18.81
C LYS A 131 -1.48 15.37 -18.35
N TYR A 132 -2.21 14.86 -17.36
CA TYR A 132 -2.10 13.45 -16.97
C TYR A 132 -2.39 12.50 -18.14
N VAL A 133 -3.50 12.74 -18.86
CA VAL A 133 -3.90 11.94 -20.02
C VAL A 133 -2.87 12.04 -21.15
N GLU A 134 -2.37 13.25 -21.44
CA GLU A 134 -1.33 13.51 -22.43
C GLU A 134 -0.05 12.72 -22.11
N ALA A 135 0.49 12.86 -20.90
CA ALA A 135 1.71 12.15 -20.51
C ALA A 135 1.52 10.63 -20.50
N TYR A 136 0.35 10.15 -20.05
CA TYR A 136 0.01 8.73 -20.10
C TYR A 136 -0.02 8.21 -21.55
N GLU A 137 -0.68 8.94 -22.46
CA GLU A 137 -0.76 8.57 -23.87
C GLU A 137 0.61 8.61 -24.55
N ASN A 138 1.46 9.58 -24.22
CA ASN A 138 2.85 9.62 -24.69
C ASN A 138 3.68 8.42 -24.19
N ALA A 139 3.48 8.01 -22.94
CA ALA A 139 4.23 6.91 -22.34
C ALA A 139 3.79 5.52 -22.84
N PHE A 140 2.49 5.33 -23.07
CA PHE A 140 1.90 4.01 -23.35
C PHE A 140 1.31 3.87 -24.75
N GLY A 141 1.23 4.95 -25.54
CA GLY A 141 0.65 4.98 -26.88
C GLY A 141 -0.87 4.84 -26.92
N ILE A 142 -1.53 4.89 -25.75
CA ILE A 142 -2.98 4.74 -25.60
C ILE A 142 -3.49 5.66 -24.50
N LYS A 143 -4.74 6.13 -24.61
CA LYS A 143 -5.41 6.87 -23.54
C LYS A 143 -5.73 5.97 -22.34
N PRO A 144 -5.69 6.50 -21.10
CA PRO A 144 -6.03 5.72 -19.92
C PRO A 144 -7.49 5.28 -19.98
N LYS A 145 -7.75 3.99 -19.67
CA LYS A 145 -9.09 3.40 -19.64
C LYS A 145 -9.30 2.58 -18.37
N GLY A 146 -10.53 2.68 -17.85
CA GLY A 146 -10.94 2.04 -16.61
C GLY A 146 -10.41 2.78 -15.37
N GLY A 147 -11.23 2.85 -14.32
CA GLY A 147 -11.03 3.79 -13.21
C GLY A 147 -9.64 3.73 -12.55
N ARG A 148 -8.99 2.56 -12.52
CA ARG A 148 -7.67 2.33 -11.92
C ARG A 148 -6.52 3.08 -12.63
N LEU A 149 -6.69 3.37 -13.92
CA LEU A 149 -5.68 4.06 -14.74
C LEU A 149 -6.09 5.49 -15.08
N VAL A 150 -7.37 5.84 -14.92
CA VAL A 150 -7.87 7.21 -15.13
C VAL A 150 -7.55 8.10 -13.94
N ASP A 151 -7.62 7.57 -12.72
CA ASP A 151 -7.27 8.28 -11.49
C ASP A 151 -6.05 7.63 -10.82
N PHE A 152 -4.99 8.43 -10.66
CA PHE A 152 -3.75 7.97 -10.04
C PHE A 152 -3.85 7.82 -8.51
N VAL A 153 -4.91 8.35 -7.87
CA VAL A 153 -5.08 8.32 -6.41
C VAL A 153 -5.54 6.93 -5.94
N ASN A 154 -4.66 5.96 -6.09
CA ASN A 154 -4.85 4.59 -5.66
C ASN A 154 -3.55 3.99 -5.08
N PHE A 155 -3.69 2.87 -4.37
CA PHE A 155 -2.58 2.21 -3.69
C PHE A 155 -1.34 1.98 -4.57
N TYR A 156 -1.51 1.61 -5.84
CA TYR A 156 -0.40 1.17 -6.68
C TYR A 156 0.49 2.33 -7.08
N GLN A 157 -0.05 3.32 -7.81
CA GLN A 157 0.73 4.49 -8.24
C GLN A 157 1.34 5.21 -7.03
N ILE A 158 0.56 5.47 -5.97
CA ILE A 158 1.05 6.16 -4.77
C ILE A 158 2.14 5.36 -4.05
N SER A 159 2.03 4.04 -3.95
CA SER A 159 3.08 3.22 -3.34
C SER A 159 4.32 3.12 -4.22
N LEU A 160 4.14 3.11 -5.54
CA LEU A 160 5.22 3.03 -6.48
C LEU A 160 6.08 4.29 -6.35
N ILE A 161 5.55 5.49 -6.56
CA ILE A 161 6.39 6.69 -6.74
C ILE A 161 6.87 7.36 -5.43
N SER A 162 6.73 6.72 -4.28
CA SER A 162 6.87 7.37 -2.95
C SER A 162 8.23 7.99 -2.62
N ASP A 163 9.25 7.67 -3.42
CA ASP A 163 10.63 8.12 -3.28
C ASP A 163 11.21 8.63 -4.62
N CYS A 164 10.35 8.90 -5.60
CA CYS A 164 10.75 9.25 -6.97
C CYS A 164 10.51 10.73 -7.32
N LEU A 165 9.60 11.40 -6.63
CA LEU A 165 9.26 12.79 -6.91
C LEU A 165 10.31 13.76 -6.34
N ASP A 166 10.53 14.88 -7.04
CA ASP A 166 11.26 16.01 -6.47
C ASP A 166 10.44 16.67 -5.34
N GLU A 167 11.13 17.44 -4.50
CA GLU A 167 10.55 18.03 -3.29
C GLU A 167 9.33 18.93 -3.55
N ARG A 168 9.32 19.68 -4.66
CA ARG A 168 8.24 20.61 -4.99
C ARG A 168 7.01 19.85 -5.46
N THR A 169 7.20 18.94 -6.41
CA THR A 169 6.14 18.09 -6.96
C THR A 169 5.55 17.19 -5.87
N GLU A 170 6.39 16.58 -5.04
CA GLU A 170 5.96 15.74 -3.92
C GLU A 170 5.01 16.49 -2.98
N SER A 171 5.34 17.74 -2.64
CA SER A 171 4.51 18.56 -1.77
C SER A 171 3.08 18.73 -2.33
N VAL A 172 2.95 19.19 -3.58
CA VAL A 172 1.62 19.45 -4.19
C VAL A 172 0.83 18.18 -4.46
N VAL A 173 1.50 17.07 -4.80
CA VAL A 173 0.87 15.75 -4.93
C VAL A 173 0.24 15.31 -3.60
N ILE A 174 0.92 15.51 -2.48
CA ILE A 174 0.37 15.15 -1.16
C ILE A 174 -0.85 16.01 -0.80
N ASP A 175 -0.85 17.31 -1.10
CA ASP A 175 -2.02 18.18 -0.86
C ASP A 175 -3.23 17.72 -1.68
N TYR A 176 -2.99 17.36 -2.93
CA TYR A 176 -4.03 16.81 -3.80
C TYR A 176 -4.58 15.48 -3.25
N ILE A 177 -3.71 14.53 -2.86
CA ILE A 177 -4.17 13.25 -2.30
C ILE A 177 -4.95 13.45 -0.99
N LEU A 178 -4.50 14.36 -0.11
CA LEU A 178 -5.19 14.64 1.15
C LEU A 178 -6.60 15.19 0.93
N SER A 179 -6.77 16.04 -0.09
CA SER A 179 -8.04 16.69 -0.42
C SER A 179 -8.94 15.88 -1.36
N HIS A 180 -8.44 14.78 -1.93
CA HIS A 180 -9.16 13.95 -2.90
C HIS A 180 -10.40 13.28 -2.29
N ASN A 181 -11.56 13.47 -2.91
CA ASN A 181 -12.86 13.13 -2.32
C ASN A 181 -13.08 11.63 -2.08
N SER A 182 -12.59 10.79 -2.98
CA SER A 182 -12.77 9.33 -2.92
C SER A 182 -11.72 8.63 -2.05
N GLY A 183 -10.78 9.38 -1.47
CA GLY A 183 -9.64 8.80 -0.74
C GLY A 183 -8.68 8.04 -1.66
N ILE A 184 -7.91 7.13 -1.07
CA ILE A 184 -6.96 6.28 -1.80
C ILE A 184 -7.64 4.96 -2.11
N TYR A 185 -7.94 4.74 -3.39
CA TYR A 185 -8.54 3.50 -3.86
C TYR A 185 -7.68 2.28 -3.46
N TYR A 186 -8.34 1.17 -3.09
CA TYR A 186 -7.81 -0.03 -2.41
C TYR A 186 -7.42 0.08 -0.93
N ILE A 187 -7.55 1.26 -0.30
CA ILE A 187 -7.23 1.43 1.12
C ILE A 187 -8.38 2.11 1.87
N TYR A 188 -8.74 3.32 1.47
CA TYR A 188 -9.66 4.19 2.20
C TYR A 188 -10.55 4.97 1.24
N GLU A 189 -11.85 5.00 1.52
CA GLU A 189 -12.91 5.42 0.60
C GLU A 189 -13.45 6.83 0.88
N SER A 190 -12.68 7.67 1.58
CA SER A 190 -13.09 9.03 1.93
C SER A 190 -11.90 9.98 1.93
N ARG A 191 -12.18 11.28 1.89
CA ARG A 191 -11.17 12.33 1.94
C ARG A 191 -10.27 12.21 3.17
N LEU A 192 -8.95 12.23 2.97
CA LEU A 192 -7.97 12.03 4.04
C LEU A 192 -7.77 13.26 4.93
N SER A 193 -8.13 14.45 4.45
CA SER A 193 -8.16 15.67 5.27
C SER A 193 -9.29 15.68 6.30
N VAL A 194 -10.20 14.69 6.27
CA VAL A 194 -11.32 14.54 7.20
C VAL A 194 -11.06 13.31 8.07
N LEU A 195 -10.89 13.53 9.37
CA LEU A 195 -10.62 12.45 10.32
C LEU A 195 -11.85 11.53 10.50
N PRO A 196 -11.66 10.22 10.72
CA PRO A 196 -12.75 9.35 11.13
C PRO A 196 -13.40 9.83 12.43
N GLU A 197 -14.73 9.88 12.46
CA GLU A 197 -15.52 10.28 13.65
C GLU A 197 -15.32 9.33 14.83
N THR A 198 -15.09 8.04 14.55
CA THR A 198 -14.85 7.01 15.55
C THR A 198 -13.48 6.39 15.32
N PHE A 199 -12.68 6.33 16.37
CA PHE A 199 -11.36 5.71 16.35
C PHE A 199 -11.43 4.18 16.33
N GLU A 200 -12.45 3.59 16.95
CA GLU A 200 -12.67 2.15 16.91
C GLU A 200 -13.20 1.67 15.55
N GLY A 201 -12.63 0.56 15.07
CA GLY A 201 -13.14 -0.19 13.93
C GLY A 201 -12.34 -0.07 12.63
N LYS A 202 -12.88 -0.72 11.59
CA LYS A 202 -12.17 -0.91 10.30
C LYS A 202 -11.95 0.40 9.55
N LYS A 203 -12.88 1.34 9.63
CA LYS A 203 -12.78 2.64 8.92
C LYS A 203 -11.55 3.41 9.40
N ALA A 204 -11.38 3.56 10.71
CA ALA A 204 -10.18 4.16 11.28
C ALA A 204 -8.91 3.36 11.00
N SER A 205 -8.96 2.02 11.07
CA SER A 205 -7.79 1.17 10.76
C SER A 205 -7.31 1.35 9.31
N ARG A 206 -8.25 1.47 8.36
CA ARG A 206 -8.00 1.74 6.95
C ARG A 206 -7.48 3.16 6.72
N TYR A 207 -8.06 4.16 7.41
CA TYR A 207 -7.56 5.53 7.40
C TYR A 207 -6.09 5.58 7.84
N ILE A 208 -5.74 4.96 8.97
CA ILE A 208 -4.36 4.81 9.43
C ILE A 208 -3.50 4.12 8.37
N GLY A 209 -4.04 3.11 7.68
CA GLY A 209 -3.37 2.44 6.56
C GLY A 209 -3.03 3.36 5.39
N ALA A 210 -3.89 4.32 5.08
CA ALA A 210 -3.64 5.33 4.06
C ALA A 210 -2.61 6.36 4.53
N ILE A 211 -2.64 6.76 5.81
CA ILE A 211 -1.63 7.65 6.39
C ILE A 211 -0.26 6.99 6.46
N GLU A 212 -0.19 5.69 6.78
CA GLU A 212 1.05 4.90 6.73
C GLU A 212 1.69 4.94 5.33
N LEU A 213 0.87 4.87 4.27
CA LEU A 213 1.34 5.02 2.90
C LEU A 213 1.86 6.43 2.61
N LEU A 214 1.13 7.48 3.01
CA LEU A 214 1.59 8.85 2.80
C LEU A 214 2.85 9.17 3.60
N ALA A 215 3.04 8.59 4.78
CA ALA A 215 4.24 8.78 5.61
C ALA A 215 5.53 8.21 4.97
N GLU A 216 5.45 7.47 3.85
CA GLU A 216 6.61 7.07 3.06
C GLU A 216 7.25 8.25 2.32
N TYR A 217 6.45 9.26 1.96
CA TYR A 217 6.90 10.49 1.30
C TYR A 217 7.59 11.40 2.32
N LYS A 218 8.64 12.12 1.89
CA LYS A 218 9.43 12.96 2.81
C LYS A 218 8.66 14.22 3.22
N LYS A 219 8.03 14.89 2.26
CA LYS A 219 7.28 16.14 2.39
C LYS A 219 5.86 15.98 2.95
N SER A 220 5.37 14.75 3.11
CA SER A 220 4.07 14.53 3.76
C SER A 220 4.11 14.78 5.26
N ARG A 221 5.27 14.63 5.90
CA ARG A 221 5.40 14.54 7.36
C ARG A 221 4.85 15.76 8.09
N SER A 222 5.21 16.97 7.69
CA SER A 222 4.68 18.21 8.28
C SER A 222 3.17 18.38 8.03
N LYS A 223 2.66 17.84 6.93
CA LYS A 223 1.24 17.90 6.53
C LYS A 223 0.37 16.92 7.32
N LEU A 224 0.96 15.92 7.97
CA LEU A 224 0.26 14.89 8.74
C LEU A 224 0.18 15.17 10.25
N ASN A 225 0.59 16.34 10.71
CA ASN A 225 0.56 16.72 12.14
C ASN A 225 -0.85 16.66 12.75
N PHE A 226 -1.90 16.98 11.97
CA PHE A 226 -3.28 16.85 12.43
C PHE A 226 -3.65 15.40 12.77
N VAL A 227 -3.03 14.42 12.11
CA VAL A 227 -3.22 13.00 12.41
C VAL A 227 -2.55 12.62 13.71
N ILE A 228 -1.33 13.12 13.98
CA ILE A 228 -0.66 12.89 15.27
C ILE A 228 -1.52 13.42 16.42
N LYS A 229 -2.08 14.62 16.26
CA LYS A 229 -3.00 15.21 17.25
C LYS A 229 -4.21 14.29 17.49
N TRP A 230 -4.90 13.88 16.42
CA TRP A 230 -6.03 12.97 16.50
C TRP A 230 -5.68 11.63 17.16
N LEU A 231 -4.54 11.03 16.82
CA LEU A 231 -4.08 9.81 17.45
C LEU A 231 -3.87 10.01 18.96
N ASN A 232 -3.18 11.07 19.38
CA ASN A 232 -2.94 11.32 20.80
C ASN A 232 -4.22 11.60 21.60
N GLU A 233 -5.21 12.25 21.00
CA GLU A 233 -6.54 12.48 21.61
C GLU A 233 -7.34 11.18 21.82
N ASN A 234 -7.03 10.12 21.07
CA ASN A 234 -7.69 8.82 21.17
C ASN A 234 -6.92 7.79 22.04
N LYS A 235 -5.99 8.25 22.88
CA LYS A 235 -5.39 7.38 23.92
C LYS A 235 -6.42 7.07 25.00
N ASN A 236 -6.38 5.84 25.50
CA ASN A 236 -7.10 5.45 26.71
C ASN A 236 -6.40 6.00 27.97
N GLU A 237 -7.00 5.77 29.13
CA GLU A 237 -6.50 6.22 30.44
C GLU A 237 -5.07 5.72 30.76
N ASN A 238 -4.67 4.59 30.16
CA ASN A 238 -3.33 4.01 30.32
C ASN A 238 -2.31 4.55 29.28
N GLY A 239 -2.69 5.56 28.50
CA GLY A 239 -1.86 6.15 27.45
C GLY A 239 -1.65 5.26 26.22
N LYS A 240 -2.47 4.21 26.07
CA LYS A 240 -2.42 3.22 24.96
C LYS A 240 -3.57 3.43 23.99
N TRP A 241 -3.53 2.74 22.87
CA TRP A 241 -4.61 2.74 21.88
C TRP A 241 -5.33 1.41 21.85
N ASP A 242 -6.65 1.45 21.71
CA ASP A 242 -7.49 0.30 21.42
C ASP A 242 -8.45 0.65 20.28
N MET A 243 -8.33 -0.01 19.13
CA MET A 243 -9.23 0.20 17.99
C MET A 243 -10.47 -0.69 18.04
N GLY A 244 -10.70 -1.40 19.15
CA GLY A 244 -11.86 -2.25 19.34
C GLY A 244 -11.80 -3.57 18.55
N LYS A 245 -12.67 -4.52 18.92
CA LYS A 245 -12.69 -5.87 18.31
C LYS A 245 -13.00 -5.85 16.81
N THR A 246 -13.76 -4.86 16.36
CA THR A 246 -14.23 -4.74 14.97
C THR A 246 -13.11 -4.34 14.01
N ALA A 247 -11.98 -3.80 14.50
CA ALA A 247 -10.79 -3.51 13.69
C ALA A 247 -10.07 -4.76 13.15
N ASN A 248 -10.46 -5.96 13.62
CA ASN A 248 -9.97 -7.23 13.10
C ASN A 248 -10.43 -7.45 11.65
N ASP A 249 -9.56 -7.10 10.70
CA ASP A 249 -9.82 -7.16 9.26
C ASP A 249 -8.99 -8.23 8.54
N LYS A 250 -8.15 -8.97 9.27
CA LYS A 250 -7.22 -10.00 8.77
C LYS A 250 -6.11 -9.47 7.87
N ILE A 251 -6.00 -8.16 7.71
CA ILE A 251 -4.96 -7.50 6.92
C ILE A 251 -4.03 -6.73 7.87
N TYR A 252 -4.51 -5.65 8.47
CA TYR A 252 -3.76 -4.85 9.42
C TYR A 252 -3.74 -5.48 10.80
N PHE A 253 -4.86 -6.08 11.20
CA PHE A 253 -5.00 -6.72 12.51
C PHE A 253 -5.62 -8.10 12.43
N PRO A 254 -5.31 -8.99 13.39
CA PRO A 254 -4.43 -8.79 14.56
C PRO A 254 -2.93 -8.84 14.21
N LEU A 255 -2.00 -8.53 15.11
CA LEU A 255 -0.56 -8.83 14.92
C LEU A 255 -0.16 -10.05 15.77
N SER A 256 -0.55 -10.03 17.03
CA SER A 256 -0.43 -11.11 18.01
C SER A 256 -1.36 -12.29 17.73
N ASN A 257 -1.02 -13.48 18.25
CA ASN A 257 -1.75 -14.73 18.00
C ASN A 257 -3.21 -14.74 18.50
N SER A 258 -3.58 -13.88 19.44
CA SER A 258 -4.93 -13.81 20.01
C SER A 258 -5.32 -12.37 20.32
N TRP A 259 -6.53 -11.98 19.90
CA TRP A 259 -7.16 -10.70 20.24
C TRP A 259 -8.33 -10.87 21.22
N ARG A 260 -8.42 -12.04 21.88
CA ARG A 260 -9.48 -12.31 22.86
C ARG A 260 -9.32 -11.43 24.10
N GLN A 261 -8.07 -11.20 24.52
CA GLN A 261 -7.73 -10.33 25.64
C GLN A 261 -7.57 -8.88 25.16
N ILE A 262 -8.10 -7.94 25.95
CA ILE A 262 -8.01 -6.49 25.67
C ILE A 262 -6.55 -6.04 25.66
N SER A 263 -5.76 -6.47 26.64
CA SER A 263 -4.33 -6.12 26.75
C SER A 263 -3.52 -6.46 25.49
N THR A 264 -3.81 -7.59 24.84
CA THR A 264 -3.12 -7.98 23.60
C THR A 264 -3.55 -7.12 22.41
N ARG A 265 -4.84 -6.78 22.33
CA ARG A 265 -5.35 -5.88 21.28
C ARG A 265 -4.77 -4.47 21.44
N GLU A 266 -4.73 -3.97 22.67
CA GLU A 266 -4.10 -2.69 23.00
C GLU A 266 -2.63 -2.67 22.62
N ALA A 267 -1.88 -3.74 22.93
CA ALA A 267 -0.46 -3.84 22.59
C ALA A 267 -0.23 -3.77 21.07
N ASP A 268 -1.03 -4.48 20.28
CA ASP A 268 -0.91 -4.45 18.81
C ASP A 268 -1.29 -3.09 18.21
N CYS A 269 -2.39 -2.49 18.70
CA CYS A 269 -2.82 -1.16 18.25
C CYS A 269 -1.77 -0.11 18.60
N THR A 270 -1.27 -0.14 19.84
CA THR A 270 -0.22 0.76 20.33
C THR A 270 1.06 0.61 19.52
N TYR A 271 1.50 -0.63 19.26
CA TYR A 271 2.69 -0.88 18.44
C TYR A 271 2.58 -0.23 17.05
N ARG A 272 1.46 -0.45 16.35
CA ARG A 272 1.24 0.11 15.01
C ARG A 272 1.23 1.64 15.03
N ILE A 273 0.51 2.23 15.98
CA ILE A 273 0.33 3.69 16.07
C ILE A 273 1.62 4.39 16.49
N GLU A 274 2.36 3.86 17.47
CA GLU A 274 3.66 4.40 17.85
C GLU A 274 4.66 4.35 16.68
N LYS A 275 4.66 3.25 15.90
CA LYS A 275 5.50 3.14 14.71
C LYS A 275 5.14 4.23 13.68
N LEU A 276 3.85 4.49 13.46
CA LEU A 276 3.40 5.56 12.57
C LEU A 276 3.79 6.94 13.09
N ILE A 277 3.52 7.24 14.36
CA ILE A 277 3.89 8.52 14.98
C ILE A 277 5.38 8.77 14.83
N ARG A 278 6.23 7.79 15.19
CA ARG A 278 7.68 7.91 15.01
C ARG A 278 8.06 8.24 13.57
N LYS A 279 7.45 7.55 12.59
CA LYS A 279 7.73 7.77 11.18
C LYS A 279 7.37 9.18 10.69
N ILE A 280 6.25 9.72 11.17
CA ILE A 280 5.84 11.09 10.84
C ILE A 280 6.73 12.11 11.56
N SER A 281 7.10 11.85 12.82
CA SER A 281 7.86 12.78 13.66
C SER A 281 9.37 12.84 13.37
N THR A 282 9.98 11.85 12.74
CA THR A 282 11.41 11.84 12.41
C THR A 282 11.74 12.50 11.05
N GLY A 283 10.91 13.46 10.62
CA GLY A 283 11.09 14.28 9.40
C GLY A 283 11.78 15.60 9.65
#